data_AF-A0A8K1FTM0-F1
#
_entry.id   AF-A0A8K1FTM0-F1
#
_cell.length_a   1.000
_cell.length_b   1.000
_cell.length_c   1.000
_cell.angle_alpha   90.00
_cell.angle_beta   90.00
_cell.angle_gamma   90.00
#
_symmetry.space_group_name_H-M   'P 1'
#
loop_
_entity.id
_entity.type
_entity.pdbx_description
1 polymer ?
#
loop_
_entity_poly.entity_id
_entity_poly.type
_entity_poly.pdbx_seq_one_letter_code
_entity_poly.pdbx_strand_id
1 'polypeptide(L)' 'LPWFSELGLRWHALPAVSNLLLEIGGLEFPAAPFNGWYMGTEIGSRNLCDPHRYHVLP' A
#
# COMPACT_ATOMS: atom_id res chain seq x y z
N LEU A 1 17.43 15.75 -3.89
CA LEU A 1 18.53 14.92 -4.40
C LEU A 1 18.25 14.69 -5.89
N PRO A 2 18.99 15.33 -6.82
CA PRO A 2 18.71 15.22 -8.26
C PRO A 2 18.70 13.75 -8.76
N TRP A 3 19.63 12.95 -8.24
CA TRP A 3 19.72 11.52 -8.52
C TRP A 3 18.45 10.74 -8.11
N PHE A 4 17.70 11.21 -7.10
CA PHE A 4 16.53 10.47 -6.60
C PHE A 4 15.36 10.55 -7.57
N SER A 5 15.16 11.68 -8.26
CA SER A 5 14.13 11.78 -9.30
C SER A 5 14.43 10.92 -10.52
N GLU A 6 15.70 10.65 -10.80
CA GLU A 6 16.13 9.78 -11.91
C GLU A 6 15.72 8.32 -11.70
N LEU A 7 15.44 7.91 -10.45
CA LEU A 7 14.89 6.59 -10.15
C LEU A 7 13.46 6.39 -10.66
N GLY A 8 12.74 7.47 -10.99
CA GLY A 8 11.38 7.40 -11.55
C GLY A 8 10.34 6.72 -10.63
N LEU A 9 10.61 6.66 -9.32
CA LEU A 9 9.73 6.00 -8.35
C LEU A 9 8.39 6.74 -8.25
N ARG A 10 7.30 5.97 -8.27
CA ARG A 10 5.94 6.47 -8.13
C ARG A 10 5.08 5.45 -7.41
N TRP A 11 4.02 5.93 -6.76
CA TRP A 11 3.02 5.10 -6.12
C TRP A 11 1.63 5.70 -6.32
N HIS A 12 0.59 4.86 -6.32
CA HIS A 12 -0.78 5.34 -6.39
C HIS A 12 -1.18 6.05 -5.10
N ALA A 13 -2.08 7.04 -5.20
CA ALA A 13 -2.47 7.85 -4.05
C ALA A 13 -3.42 7.13 -3.08
N LEU A 14 -4.28 6.25 -3.59
CA LEU A 14 -5.39 5.66 -2.84
C LEU A 14 -5.11 4.19 -2.46
N PRO A 15 -4.85 3.89 -1.18
CA PRO A 15 -4.84 2.50 -0.69
C PRO A 15 -6.26 2.02 -0.43
N ALA A 16 -6.78 1.14 -1.28
CA ALA A 16 -8.08 0.48 -1.07
C ALA A 16 -7.89 -1.03 -0.85
N VAL A 17 -8.35 -1.52 0.30
CA VAL A 17 -8.35 -2.96 0.61
C VAL A 17 -9.69 -3.53 0.17
N SER A 18 -9.65 -4.63 -0.57
CA SER A 18 -10.85 -5.27 -1.16
C SER A 18 -10.90 -6.78 -0.99
N ASN A 19 -10.06 -7.35 -0.11
CA ASN A 19 -9.93 -8.79 0.11
C ASN A 19 -10.18 -9.20 1.58
N LEU A 20 -10.88 -8.36 2.34
CA LEU A 20 -11.27 -8.64 3.72
C LEU A 20 -12.78 -8.83 3.81
N LEU A 21 -13.20 -9.70 4.73
CA LEU A 21 -14.60 -9.87 5.11
C LEU A 21 -14.98 -8.82 6.16
N LEU A 22 -16.07 -8.10 5.91
CA LEU A 22 -16.70 -7.26 6.93
C LEU A 22 -17.80 -8.07 7.63
N GLU A 23 -17.70 -8.20 8.95
CA GLU A 23 -18.72 -8.83 9.78
C GLU A 23 -19.31 -7.80 10.74
N ILE A 24 -20.64 -7.69 10.78
CA ILE A 24 -21.36 -6.80 11.69
C ILE A 24 -22.59 -7.52 12.23
N GLY A 25 -22.60 -7.78 13.54
CA GLY A 25 -23.75 -8.38 14.22
C GLY A 25 -24.12 -9.77 13.68
N GLY A 26 -23.13 -10.57 13.30
CA GLY A 26 -23.33 -11.90 12.71
C GLY A 26 -23.72 -11.91 11.23
N LEU A 27 -23.84 -10.74 10.58
CA LEU A 27 -24.00 -10.65 9.13
C LEU A 27 -22.64 -10.52 8.44
N GLU A 28 -22.47 -11.26 7.35
CA GLU A 28 -21.25 -11.28 6.55
C GLU A 28 -21.42 -10.46 5.26
N PHE A 29 -20.51 -9.53 5.03
CA PHE A 29 -20.42 -8.71 3.83
C PHE A 29 -19.11 -9.02 3.09
N PRO A 30 -19.11 -10.03 2.19
CA PRO A 30 -17.89 -10.53 1.55
C PRO A 30 -17.27 -9.56 0.52
N ALA A 31 -17.98 -8.49 0.15
CA ALA A 31 -17.53 -7.52 -0.84
C ALA A 31 -17.77 -6.09 -0.34
N ALA A 32 -16.96 -5.65 0.64
CA ALA A 32 -17.02 -4.32 1.23
C ALA A 32 -15.65 -3.61 1.16
N PRO A 33 -15.22 -3.13 -0.02
CA PRO A 33 -13.94 -2.43 -0.15
C PRO A 33 -13.94 -1.13 0.65
N PHE A 34 -12.80 -0.82 1.28
CA PHE A 34 -12.62 0.40 2.07
C PHE A 34 -11.22 0.99 1.87
N ASN A 35 -11.08 2.29 2.13
CA ASN A 35 -9.81 3.00 1.96
C ASN A 35 -9.59 4.05 3.05
N GLY A 36 -8.34 4.52 3.12
CA GLY A 36 -7.94 5.72 3.85
C GLY A 36 -6.90 6.49 3.04
N TRP A 37 -5.81 6.86 3.68
CA TRP A 37 -4.60 7.43 3.07
C TRP A 37 -3.37 6.69 3.58
N TYR A 38 -2.30 6.68 2.80
CA TYR A 38 -1.05 6.04 3.18
C TYR A 38 -0.37 6.73 4.36
N MET A 39 0.15 5.94 5.29
CA MET A 39 1.28 6.28 6.14
C MET A 39 2.57 6.11 5.32
N GLY A 40 3.47 7.10 5.36
CA GLY A 40 4.65 7.14 4.50
C GLY A 40 5.55 5.90 4.54
N THR A 41 5.65 5.21 5.69
CA THR A 41 6.46 3.98 5.82
C THR A 41 5.85 2.77 5.12
N GLU A 42 4.53 2.74 4.87
CA GLU A 42 3.91 1.69 4.05
C GLU A 42 4.49 1.70 2.63
N ILE A 43 4.69 2.88 2.05
CA ILE A 43 5.30 3.02 0.73
C ILE A 43 6.82 2.92 0.85
N GLY A 44 7.42 3.83 1.61
CA GLY A 44 8.87 4.04 1.62
C GLY A 44 9.65 2.87 2.19
N SER A 45 9.18 2.26 3.28
CA SER A 45 9.88 1.15 3.92
C SER A 45 9.38 -0.20 3.41
N ARG A 46 8.06 -0.42 3.35
CA ARG A 46 7.54 -1.75 3.05
C ARG A 46 7.44 -2.01 1.55
N ASN A 47 6.67 -1.21 0.83
CA ASN A 47 6.43 -1.46 -0.60
C ASN A 47 7.68 -1.30 -1.45
N LEU A 48 8.47 -0.24 -1.21
CA LEU A 48 9.67 0.05 -2.00
C LEU A 48 10.91 -0.75 -1.51
N CYS A 49 11.10 -0.90 -0.19
CA CYS A 49 12.36 -1.38 0.35
C CYS A 49 12.36 -2.83 0.85
N ASP A 50 11.21 -3.48 1.09
CA ASP A 50 11.23 -4.88 1.57
C ASP A 50 11.92 -5.79 0.52
N PRO A 51 12.77 -6.74 0.95
CA PRO A 51 13.57 -7.54 0.01
C PRO A 51 12.78 -8.41 -0.96
N HIS A 52 11.54 -8.74 -0.60
CA HIS A 52 10.62 -9.57 -1.38
C HIS A 52 9.60 -8.72 -2.17
N ARG A 53 9.81 -7.39 -2.25
CA ARG A 53 8.99 -6.43 -3.00
C ARG A 53 9.87 -5.75 -4.05
N TYR A 54 9.89 -4.42 -4.08
CA TYR A 54 10.69 -3.69 -5.07
C TYR A 54 12.20 -3.72 -4.78
N HIS A 55 12.62 -3.98 -3.54
CA HIS A 55 14.04 -4.08 -3.14
C HIS A 55 14.89 -2.91 -3.69
N VAL A 56 14.43 -1.67 -3.53
CA VAL A 56 15.18 -0.51 -4.07
C VAL A 56 16.36 -0.07 -3.19
N LEU A 57 16.54 -0.71 -2.03
CA LEU A 57 17.71 -0.48 -1.20
C LEU A 57 18.95 -1.14 -1.82
N PRO A 58 20.12 -0.50 -1.74
CA PRO A 58 21.40 -1.11 -2.12
C PRO A 58 21.75 -2.33 -1.27
#